data_AF-A0A397AUD5-F1
#
_entry.id   AF-A0A397AUD5-F1
#
_cell.length_a   1.000
_cell.length_b   1.000
_cell.length_c   1.000
_cell.angle_alpha   90.00
_cell.angle_beta   90.00
_cell.angle_gamma   90.00
#
_symmetry.space_group_name_H-M   'P 1'
#
loop_
_entity.id
_entity.type
_entity.pdbx_description
1 polymer ?
#
loop_
_entity_poly.entity_id
_entity_poly.type
_entity_poly.pdbx_seq_one_letter_code
_entity_poly.pdbx_strand_id
1 'polypeptide(L)'
;MVHLSPSYSMDIWTEAALTLCVLQRVNSLHLSAGSRYLISGGTDRTVRVWDLKRQHLKHSFPACNSAIRSVTFTGQTDEFIVAGCDSGDIYLYHAQQGTAAGICRDRDDASAIQAVQSSSHPFVRNKLGTVQSSGTLCLWDVATASLVSNFPRLVPRFGDLSSSGENIPTTWLRHELQALRDGLSEEIQLVHLEVLRQHQAQQTEVAAAMHEIKVQMAHLLAENDRLRQENERLKHIF
;
A
#
# COMPACT_ATOMS: atom_id res chain seq x y z
N MET A 1 4.95 25.81 56.60
CA MET A 1 4.75 26.81 55.53
C MET A 1 5.25 26.15 54.25
N VAL A 2 4.31 25.60 53.46
CA VAL A 2 4.60 24.59 52.43
C VAL A 2 5.18 25.26 51.20
N HIS A 3 6.39 24.84 50.80
CA HIS A 3 6.96 25.14 49.50
C HIS A 3 6.11 24.48 48.40
N LEU A 4 5.53 25.28 47.52
CA LEU A 4 4.94 24.81 46.26
C LEU A 4 6.00 24.90 45.16
N SER A 5 6.34 23.76 44.58
CA SER A 5 7.20 23.60 43.41
C SER A 5 6.50 24.15 42.15
N PRO A 6 7.23 24.73 41.17
CA PRO A 6 6.67 25.17 39.91
C PRO A 6 6.69 24.02 38.90
N SER A 7 5.55 23.33 38.71
CA SER A 7 5.43 22.31 37.67
C SER A 7 4.03 22.32 37.03
N TYR A 8 3.63 23.45 36.45
CA TYR A 8 2.49 23.55 35.53
C TYR A 8 2.76 24.67 34.54
N SER A 9 3.72 24.45 33.65
CA SER A 9 4.03 25.32 32.51
C SER A 9 4.58 24.48 31.35
N MET A 10 3.91 23.39 31.04
CA MET A 10 4.03 22.68 29.77
C MET A 10 2.61 22.25 29.37
N ASP A 11 2.35 22.24 28.06
CA ASP A 11 1.13 21.72 27.40
C ASP A 11 0.02 22.69 26.96
N ILE A 12 0.27 24.00 26.89
CA ILE A 12 -0.67 24.90 26.17
C ILE A 12 -0.54 24.74 24.63
N TRP A 13 0.59 24.21 24.14
CA TRP A 13 0.85 24.04 22.71
C TRP A 13 0.40 22.69 22.13
N THR A 14 0.31 21.64 22.96
CA THR A 14 -0.09 20.28 22.54
C THR A 14 -1.61 20.15 22.41
N GLU A 15 -2.38 20.68 23.36
CA GLU A 15 -3.85 20.69 23.27
C GLU A 15 -4.39 21.66 22.20
N ALA A 16 -3.76 22.83 22.02
CA ALA A 16 -4.15 23.77 20.97
C ALA A 16 -3.91 23.21 19.56
N ALA A 17 -2.83 22.45 19.34
CA ALA A 17 -2.58 21.77 18.07
C ALA A 17 -3.59 20.66 17.79
N LEU A 18 -3.98 19.89 18.82
CA LEU A 18 -5.09 18.93 18.75
C LEU A 18 -6.42 19.64 18.47
N THR A 19 -6.67 20.80 19.06
CA THR A 19 -7.93 21.56 18.95
C THR A 19 -8.07 22.30 17.61
N LEU A 20 -6.99 22.90 17.09
CA LEU A 20 -6.94 23.51 15.75
C LEU A 20 -7.10 22.47 14.64
N CYS A 21 -6.68 21.24 14.88
CA CYS A 21 -6.86 20.11 13.97
C CYS A 21 -8.34 19.70 13.80
N VAL A 22 -9.23 20.09 14.73
CA VAL A 22 -10.66 19.74 14.75
C VAL A 22 -11.55 20.82 14.08
N LEU A 23 -10.99 21.98 13.71
CA LEU A 23 -11.79 23.06 13.09
C LEU A 23 -11.95 22.92 11.57
N GLN A 24 -11.27 21.98 10.93
CA GLN A 24 -11.29 21.78 9.49
C GLN A 24 -11.72 20.35 9.15
N ARG A 25 -12.46 20.20 8.05
CA ARG A 25 -13.07 18.92 7.69
C ARG A 25 -11.98 17.93 7.28
N VAL A 26 -11.91 16.80 7.99
CA VAL A 26 -11.12 15.64 7.59
C VAL A 26 -11.94 14.85 6.57
N ASN A 27 -11.37 14.64 5.38
CA ASN A 27 -12.06 13.95 4.29
C ASN A 27 -11.67 12.47 4.21
N SER A 28 -10.48 12.11 4.68
CA SER A 28 -9.97 10.75 4.56
C SER A 28 -9.01 10.40 5.69
N LEU A 29 -9.05 9.11 6.07
CA LEU A 29 -8.24 8.48 7.10
C LEU A 29 -7.76 7.11 6.59
N HIS A 30 -6.54 6.71 6.95
CA HIS A 30 -6.04 5.37 6.64
C HIS A 30 -5.07 4.87 7.72
N LEU A 31 -5.20 3.59 8.09
CA LEU A 31 -4.30 2.94 9.04
C LEU A 31 -3.11 2.31 8.31
N SER A 32 -1.95 2.36 8.95
CA SER A 32 -0.76 1.60 8.53
C SER A 32 -1.03 0.08 8.65
N ALA A 33 -0.38 -0.76 7.86
CA ALA A 33 -0.52 -2.23 7.93
C ALA A 33 -0.28 -2.78 9.35
N GLY A 34 0.69 -2.23 10.08
CA GLY A 34 0.99 -2.60 11.47
C GLY A 34 0.08 -1.94 12.53
N SER A 35 -0.95 -1.19 12.12
CA SER A 35 -1.86 -0.42 12.98
C SER A 35 -1.18 0.51 14.00
N ARG A 36 0.07 0.92 13.74
CA ARG A 36 0.85 1.80 14.61
C ARG A 36 0.65 3.27 14.27
N TYR A 37 0.41 3.55 13.00
CA TYR A 37 0.25 4.91 12.50
C TYR A 37 -1.12 5.09 11.85
N LEU A 38 -1.68 6.27 12.02
CA LEU A 38 -2.88 6.74 11.34
C LEU A 38 -2.49 7.95 10.49
N ILE A 39 -2.93 7.98 9.24
CA ILE A 39 -2.83 9.19 8.42
C ILE A 39 -4.19 9.83 8.24
N SER A 40 -4.18 11.16 8.16
CA SER A 40 -5.37 11.97 7.92
C SER A 40 -5.10 13.04 6.87
N GLY A 41 -6.06 13.27 5.98
CA GLY A 41 -6.05 14.38 5.02
C GLY A 41 -7.38 15.14 5.03
N GLY A 42 -7.33 16.46 4.89
CA GLY A 42 -8.51 17.31 4.99
C GLY A 42 -8.49 18.57 4.14
N THR A 43 -9.46 19.45 4.40
CA THR A 43 -9.64 20.73 3.70
C THR A 43 -8.54 21.74 4.00
N ASP A 44 -7.78 21.54 5.07
CA ASP A 44 -6.60 22.36 5.39
C ASP A 44 -5.39 22.06 4.50
N ARG A 45 -5.53 21.10 3.57
CA ARG A 45 -4.51 20.70 2.58
C ARG A 45 -3.26 20.10 3.22
N THR A 46 -3.39 19.62 4.46
CA THR A 46 -2.30 18.96 5.18
C THR A 46 -2.54 17.47 5.28
N VAL A 47 -1.47 16.70 5.07
CA VAL A 47 -1.43 15.29 5.44
C VAL A 47 -0.77 15.19 6.80
N ARG A 48 -1.43 14.57 7.76
CA ARG A 48 -0.90 14.35 9.11
C ARG A 48 -0.67 12.87 9.35
N VAL A 49 0.39 12.54 10.08
CA VAL A 49 0.73 11.19 10.53
C VAL A 49 0.70 11.18 12.05
N TRP A 50 -0.13 10.32 12.62
CA TRP A 50 -0.31 10.17 14.05
C TRP A 50 0.32 8.87 14.51
N ASP A 51 1.13 8.91 15.58
CA ASP A 51 1.61 7.71 16.26
C ASP A 51 0.54 7.30 17.30
N LEU A 52 -0.17 6.21 17.02
CA LEU A 52 -1.26 5.73 17.88
C LEU A 52 -0.75 5.19 19.22
N LYS A 53 0.48 4.66 19.27
CA LYS A 53 1.08 4.14 20.50
C LYS A 53 1.44 5.29 21.45
N ARG A 54 2.00 6.37 20.90
CA ARG A 54 2.44 7.53 21.67
C ARG A 54 1.42 8.66 21.73
N GLN A 55 0.29 8.52 21.05
CA GLN A 55 -0.83 9.48 21.00
C GLN A 55 -0.41 10.92 20.67
N HIS A 56 0.49 11.10 19.71
CA HIS A 56 0.91 12.43 19.26
C HIS A 56 1.07 12.49 17.75
N LEU A 57 1.06 13.72 17.24
CA LEU A 57 1.35 14.03 15.85
C LEU A 57 2.84 13.78 15.59
N LYS A 58 3.14 12.82 14.71
CA LYS A 58 4.51 12.46 14.33
C LYS A 58 5.01 13.33 13.18
N HIS A 59 4.22 13.47 12.12
CA HIS A 59 4.56 14.29 10.96
C HIS A 59 3.35 15.09 10.49
N SER A 60 3.62 16.26 9.92
CA SER A 60 2.63 17.10 9.24
C SER A 60 3.25 17.59 7.94
N PHE A 61 2.56 17.35 6.83
CA PHE A 61 2.99 17.71 5.48
C PHE A 61 2.10 18.83 4.93
N PRO A 62 2.54 20.10 5.03
CA PRO A 62 1.84 21.24 4.46
C PRO A 62 2.34 21.47 3.02
N ALA A 63 1.77 20.76 2.04
CA ALA A 63 2.27 20.89 0.66
C ALA A 63 1.23 20.64 -0.45
N CYS A 64 0.01 20.19 -0.13
CA CYS A 64 -0.99 20.01 -1.17
C CYS A 64 -1.50 21.39 -1.62
N ASN A 65 -1.52 21.62 -2.94
CA ASN A 65 -2.01 22.88 -3.51
C ASN A 65 -3.53 23.06 -3.35
N SER A 66 -4.27 21.99 -3.09
CA SER A 66 -5.72 21.96 -2.92
C SER A 66 -6.15 21.01 -1.80
N ALA A 67 -7.46 20.98 -1.49
CA ALA A 67 -8.02 20.12 -0.46
C ALA A 67 -7.73 18.65 -0.77
N ILE A 68 -7.41 17.89 0.28
CA ILE A 68 -7.12 16.46 0.15
C ILE A 68 -8.45 15.72 0.24
N ARG A 69 -8.73 14.86 -0.75
CA ARG A 69 -9.94 14.03 -0.75
C ARG A 69 -9.69 12.63 -0.24
N SER A 70 -8.52 12.07 -0.53
CA SER A 70 -8.19 10.68 -0.23
C SER A 70 -6.72 10.56 0.17
N VAL A 71 -6.44 9.80 1.22
CA VAL A 71 -5.08 9.43 1.63
C VAL A 71 -4.96 7.92 1.77
N THR A 72 -3.78 7.36 1.46
CA THR A 72 -3.50 5.94 1.67
C THR A 72 -2.02 5.68 1.91
N PHE A 73 -1.72 4.61 2.65
CA PHE A 73 -0.37 4.06 2.73
C PHE A 73 -0.12 3.10 1.56
N THR A 74 1.13 2.95 1.15
CA THR A 74 1.47 2.04 0.05
C THR A 74 1.85 0.65 0.54
N GLY A 75 1.12 -0.37 0.05
CA GLY A 75 1.48 -1.77 0.22
C GLY A 75 1.60 -2.22 1.68
N GLN A 76 2.33 -3.31 1.90
CA GLN A 76 2.52 -3.91 3.22
C GLN A 76 3.63 -3.25 4.05
N THR A 77 4.49 -2.44 3.40
CA THR A 77 5.67 -1.81 4.04
C THR A 77 5.41 -0.40 4.54
N ASP A 78 4.24 0.18 4.23
CA ASP A 78 3.87 1.57 4.54
C ASP A 78 4.97 2.59 4.19
N GLU A 79 5.73 2.32 3.12
CA GLU A 79 6.92 3.09 2.78
C GLU A 79 6.57 4.52 2.35
N PHE A 80 5.52 4.64 1.54
CA PHE A 80 5.02 5.90 1.04
C PHE A 80 3.61 6.17 1.57
N ILE A 81 3.32 7.47 1.69
CA ILE A 81 1.98 8.01 1.87
C ILE A 81 1.59 8.70 0.57
N VAL A 82 0.38 8.41 0.11
CA VAL A 82 -0.20 8.99 -1.09
C VAL A 82 -1.37 9.87 -0.71
N ALA A 83 -1.44 11.07 -1.27
CA ALA A 83 -2.55 12.00 -1.09
C ALA A 83 -3.10 12.48 -2.43
N GLY A 84 -4.37 12.21 -2.69
CA GLY A 84 -5.10 12.71 -3.86
C GLY A 84 -5.82 14.02 -3.57
N CYS A 85 -5.60 15.01 -4.42
CA CYS A 85 -6.08 16.37 -4.22
C CYS A 85 -7.22 16.76 -5.18
N ASP A 86 -7.98 17.78 -4.80
CA ASP A 86 -9.01 18.40 -5.64
C ASP A 86 -8.43 19.08 -6.90
N SER A 87 -7.13 19.34 -6.95
CA SER A 87 -6.42 19.88 -8.12
C SER A 87 -6.11 18.85 -9.22
N GLY A 88 -6.34 17.56 -8.95
CA GLY A 88 -5.91 16.46 -9.82
C GLY A 88 -4.49 15.96 -9.53
N ASP A 89 -3.73 16.66 -8.67
CA ASP A 89 -2.39 16.25 -8.27
C ASP A 89 -2.42 15.12 -7.24
N ILE A 90 -1.48 14.18 -7.37
CA ILE A 90 -1.23 13.11 -6.41
C ILE A 90 0.15 13.36 -5.76
N TYR A 91 0.17 13.59 -4.46
CA TYR A 91 1.41 13.81 -3.72
C TYR A 91 1.90 12.52 -3.05
N LEU A 92 3.20 12.28 -3.16
CA LEU A 92 3.90 11.16 -2.53
C LEU A 92 4.84 11.66 -1.44
N TYR A 93 4.78 11.04 -0.27
CA TYR A 93 5.65 11.35 0.88
C TYR A 93 6.31 10.08 1.42
N HIS A 94 7.56 10.14 1.84
CA HIS A 94 8.21 9.06 2.58
C HIS A 94 7.69 9.03 4.02
N ALA A 95 7.02 7.95 4.41
CA ALA A 95 6.36 7.83 5.70
C ALA A 95 7.33 7.82 6.89
N GLN A 96 8.52 7.24 6.71
CA GLN A 96 9.52 7.14 7.77
C GLN A 96 10.36 8.41 7.92
N GLN A 97 10.76 9.01 6.79
CA GLN A 97 11.65 10.17 6.78
C GLN A 97 10.89 11.48 6.99
N GLY A 98 9.59 11.52 6.70
CA GLY A 98 8.83 12.76 6.79
C GLY A 98 9.20 13.75 5.69
N THR A 99 9.59 13.27 4.50
CA THR A 99 9.99 14.09 3.35
C THR A 99 9.05 13.89 2.16
N ALA A 100 8.96 14.90 1.30
CA ALA A 100 8.26 14.77 0.01
C ALA A 100 9.07 13.90 -0.94
N ALA A 101 8.43 12.90 -1.54
CA ALA A 101 9.05 11.97 -2.49
C ALA A 101 8.81 12.41 -3.95
N GLY A 102 7.62 12.94 -4.25
CA GLY A 102 7.29 13.36 -5.61
C GLY A 102 5.84 13.75 -5.78
N ILE A 103 5.48 14.08 -7.02
CA ILE A 103 4.11 14.41 -7.42
C ILE A 103 3.80 13.69 -8.73
N CYS A 104 2.71 12.92 -8.76
CA CYS A 104 2.17 12.35 -9.98
C CYS A 104 1.04 13.24 -10.50
N ARG A 105 1.01 13.45 -11.82
CA ARG A 105 -0.01 14.25 -12.49
C ARG A 105 -0.42 13.58 -13.78
N ASP A 106 -1.71 13.58 -14.05
CA ASP A 106 -2.21 13.26 -15.38
C ASP A 106 -2.08 14.52 -16.24
N ARG A 107 -1.45 14.39 -17.41
CA ARG A 107 -1.22 15.53 -18.30
C ARG A 107 -2.47 15.88 -19.11
N ASP A 108 -3.36 14.90 -19.28
CA ASP A 108 -4.54 15.04 -20.14
C ASP A 108 -5.78 15.42 -19.31
N ASP A 109 -5.79 15.14 -18.01
CA ASP A 109 -6.93 15.39 -17.13
C ASP A 109 -6.54 15.90 -15.73
N ALA A 110 -6.84 17.18 -15.46
CA ALA A 110 -6.60 17.84 -14.17
C ALA A 110 -7.81 17.77 -13.21
N SER A 111 -8.74 16.85 -13.45
CA SER A 111 -9.94 16.65 -12.62
C SER A 111 -9.61 16.20 -11.20
N ALA A 112 -10.43 16.62 -10.24
CA ALA A 112 -10.27 16.31 -8.83
C ALA A 112 -10.18 14.80 -8.55
N ILE A 113 -9.14 14.36 -7.84
CA ILE A 113 -8.96 12.97 -7.44
C ILE A 113 -10.01 12.60 -6.39
N GLN A 114 -10.99 11.77 -6.73
CA GLN A 114 -12.07 11.34 -5.83
C GLN A 114 -11.64 10.24 -4.86
N ALA A 115 -10.83 9.30 -5.34
CA ALA A 115 -10.39 8.16 -4.56
C ALA A 115 -8.98 7.74 -4.98
N VAL A 116 -8.21 7.25 -4.01
CA VAL A 116 -6.87 6.71 -4.19
C VAL A 116 -6.79 5.37 -3.46
N GLN A 117 -6.36 4.33 -4.14
CA GLN A 117 -6.18 3.01 -3.57
C GLN A 117 -4.84 2.40 -3.98
N SER A 118 -4.05 1.95 -3.01
CA SER A 118 -2.81 1.23 -3.27
C SER A 118 -3.07 -0.27 -3.42
N SER A 119 -2.23 -0.95 -4.18
CA SER A 119 -2.19 -2.41 -4.20
C SER A 119 -1.81 -2.93 -2.81
N SER A 120 -2.69 -3.73 -2.22
CA SER A 120 -2.44 -4.46 -0.97
C SER A 120 -1.85 -5.85 -1.21
N HIS A 121 -1.66 -6.25 -2.48
CA HIS A 121 -1.21 -7.59 -2.84
C HIS A 121 0.28 -7.78 -2.46
N PRO A 122 0.69 -8.91 -1.85
CA PRO A 122 2.06 -9.10 -1.36
C PRO A 122 3.14 -9.04 -2.45
N PHE A 123 2.77 -9.32 -3.71
CA PHE A 123 3.70 -9.45 -4.84
C PHE A 123 3.63 -8.27 -5.82
N VAL A 124 2.49 -7.59 -5.93
CA VAL A 124 2.35 -6.40 -6.77
C VAL A 124 2.66 -5.17 -5.93
N ARG A 125 3.92 -4.75 -6.00
CA ARG A 125 4.42 -3.57 -5.29
C ARG A 125 4.24 -2.31 -6.14
N ASN A 126 4.13 -1.18 -5.45
CA ASN A 126 4.22 0.15 -6.04
C ASN A 126 3.12 0.48 -7.07
N LYS A 127 2.02 -0.26 -7.11
CA LYS A 127 0.86 0.08 -7.96
C LYS A 127 -0.19 0.85 -7.17
N LEU A 128 -0.76 1.85 -7.83
CA LEU A 128 -1.76 2.75 -7.27
C LEU A 128 -2.86 3.00 -8.29
N GLY A 129 -4.12 2.79 -7.92
CA GLY A 129 -5.29 3.18 -8.70
C GLY A 129 -5.87 4.48 -8.18
N THR A 130 -6.27 5.37 -9.09
CA THR A 130 -7.00 6.61 -8.75
C THR A 130 -8.21 6.80 -9.65
N VAL A 131 -9.27 7.39 -9.09
CA VAL A 131 -10.45 7.86 -9.85
C VAL A 131 -10.50 9.37 -9.81
N GLN A 132 -10.71 9.98 -10.96
CA GLN A 132 -10.93 11.42 -11.12
C GLN A 132 -12.42 11.77 -11.26
N SER A 133 -12.79 13.04 -11.01
CA SER A 133 -14.17 13.52 -11.15
C SER A 133 -14.72 13.48 -12.58
N SER A 134 -13.83 13.47 -13.58
CA SER A 134 -14.14 13.22 -14.98
C SER A 134 -14.68 11.80 -15.23
N GLY A 135 -14.36 10.87 -14.34
CA GLY A 135 -14.60 9.44 -14.49
C GLY A 135 -13.42 8.67 -15.08
N THR A 136 -12.26 9.32 -15.29
CA THR A 136 -11.02 8.67 -15.70
C THR A 136 -10.44 7.87 -14.52
N LEU A 137 -10.07 6.63 -14.80
CA LEU A 137 -9.38 5.72 -13.90
C LEU A 137 -7.90 5.69 -14.30
N CYS A 138 -6.99 6.01 -13.38
CA CYS A 138 -5.56 6.03 -13.69
C CYS A 138 -4.81 5.02 -12.81
N LEU A 139 -3.97 4.22 -13.44
CA LEU A 139 -3.04 3.30 -12.79
C LEU A 139 -1.65 3.93 -12.81
N TRP A 140 -1.01 4.00 -11.64
CA TRP A 140 0.28 4.64 -11.45
C TRP A 140 1.30 3.64 -10.90
N ASP A 141 2.56 3.92 -11.19
CA ASP A 141 3.69 3.34 -10.51
C ASP A 141 4.25 4.37 -9.51
N VAL A 142 4.21 4.01 -8.23
CA VAL A 142 4.64 4.86 -7.12
C VAL A 142 6.15 5.04 -7.09
N ALA A 143 6.93 4.01 -7.48
CA ALA A 143 8.39 4.08 -7.40
C ALA A 143 8.96 5.05 -8.42
N THR A 144 8.38 5.11 -9.62
CA THR A 144 8.77 6.04 -10.68
C THR A 144 7.93 7.31 -10.71
N ALA A 145 6.90 7.41 -9.87
CA ALA A 145 5.93 8.51 -9.88
C ALA A 145 5.32 8.78 -11.27
N SER A 146 5.05 7.72 -12.04
CA SER A 146 4.61 7.81 -13.44
C SER A 146 3.27 7.13 -13.69
N LEU A 147 2.50 7.69 -14.62
CA LEU A 147 1.28 7.08 -15.14
C LEU A 147 1.64 5.81 -15.93
N VAL A 148 1.01 4.69 -15.57
CA VAL A 148 1.16 3.40 -16.26
C VAL A 148 0.07 3.26 -17.32
N SER A 149 -1.17 3.54 -16.95
CA SER A 149 -2.33 3.45 -17.85
C SER A 149 -3.43 4.39 -17.40
N ASN A 150 -4.16 4.97 -18.35
CA ASN A 150 -5.42 5.65 -18.10
C ASN A 150 -6.57 4.88 -18.77
N PHE A 151 -7.69 4.83 -18.07
CA PHE A 151 -8.91 4.19 -18.51
C PHE A 151 -9.99 5.27 -18.51
N PRO A 152 -10.24 5.89 -19.67
CA PRO A 152 -11.21 6.97 -19.77
C PRO A 152 -12.62 6.46 -19.46
N ARG A 153 -13.50 7.38 -19.08
CA ARG A 153 -14.88 7.07 -18.73
C ARG A 153 -15.60 6.35 -19.89
N LEU A 154 -16.11 5.15 -19.63
CA LEU A 154 -16.82 4.29 -20.60
C LEU A 154 -18.16 4.84 -21.12
N VAL A 155 -18.64 5.98 -20.62
CA VAL A 155 -19.93 6.57 -21.02
C VAL A 155 -19.76 8.08 -21.24
N PRO A 156 -19.87 8.57 -22.49
CA PRO A 156 -19.97 10.00 -22.76
C PRO A 156 -21.15 10.61 -22.00
N ARG A 157 -21.05 11.87 -21.57
CA ARG A 157 -22.25 12.59 -21.14
C ARG A 157 -23.21 12.61 -22.32
N PHE A 158 -24.49 12.30 -22.09
CA PHE A 158 -25.56 12.35 -23.10
C PHE A 158 -25.69 13.72 -23.82
N GLY A 159 -24.97 14.76 -23.39
CA GLY A 159 -24.94 16.09 -24.01
C GLY A 159 -23.92 16.29 -25.14
N ASP A 160 -22.89 15.44 -25.29
CA ASP A 160 -21.80 15.68 -26.26
C ASP A 160 -22.00 14.96 -27.60
N LEU A 161 -23.05 14.14 -27.73
CA LEU A 161 -23.33 13.32 -28.92
C LEU A 161 -24.17 14.04 -30.00
N SER A 162 -24.54 15.31 -29.81
CA SER A 162 -25.45 16.00 -30.72
C SER A 162 -24.80 16.67 -31.93
N SER A 163 -23.46 16.72 -32.04
CA SER A 163 -22.80 17.51 -33.10
C SER A 163 -21.98 16.73 -34.13
N SER A 164 -21.80 15.42 -33.99
CA SER A 164 -21.12 14.60 -35.02
C SER A 164 -21.84 13.28 -35.21
N GLY A 165 -22.61 13.17 -36.29
CA GLY A 165 -23.37 11.98 -36.68
C GLY A 165 -22.51 10.82 -37.16
N GLU A 166 -21.50 10.40 -36.38
CA GLU A 166 -20.69 9.23 -36.66
C GLU A 166 -20.94 8.15 -35.60
N ASN A 167 -21.20 6.90 -36.05
CA ASN A 167 -21.43 5.68 -35.26
C ASN A 167 -20.19 5.19 -34.47
N ILE A 168 -19.39 6.11 -33.96
CA ILE A 168 -18.15 5.86 -33.19
C ILE A 168 -18.38 5.24 -31.79
N PRO A 169 -19.52 5.38 -31.09
CA PRO A 169 -19.64 4.86 -29.73
C PRO A 169 -19.42 3.35 -29.62
N THR A 170 -19.95 2.57 -30.56
CA THR A 170 -19.94 1.09 -30.46
C THR A 170 -18.62 0.45 -30.84
N THR A 171 -17.89 1.04 -31.80
CA THR A 171 -16.58 0.53 -32.23
C THR A 171 -15.52 0.87 -31.18
N TRP A 172 -15.57 2.09 -30.65
CA TRP A 172 -14.73 2.53 -29.54
C TRP A 172 -14.97 1.72 -28.27
N LEU A 173 -16.22 1.55 -27.83
CA LEU A 173 -16.58 0.71 -26.67
C LEU A 173 -16.07 -0.73 -26.84
N ARG A 174 -16.16 -1.29 -28.05
CA ARG A 174 -15.68 -2.64 -28.32
C ARG A 174 -14.16 -2.73 -28.22
N HIS A 175 -13.43 -1.75 -28.74
CA HIS A 175 -11.97 -1.71 -28.65
C HIS A 175 -11.49 -1.53 -27.20
N GLU A 176 -12.16 -0.67 -26.43
CA GLU A 176 -11.78 -0.40 -25.03
C GLU A 176 -12.11 -1.58 -24.10
N LEU A 177 -13.28 -2.22 -24.30
CA LEU A 177 -13.62 -3.46 -23.59
C LEU A 177 -12.69 -4.61 -23.96
N GLN A 178 -12.21 -4.65 -25.20
CA GLN A 178 -11.22 -5.61 -25.64
C GLN A 178 -9.88 -5.36 -24.92
N ALA A 179 -9.40 -4.12 -24.90
CA ALA A 179 -8.16 -3.76 -24.21
C ALA A 179 -8.23 -4.04 -22.70
N LEU A 180 -9.35 -3.69 -22.04
CA LEU A 180 -9.58 -4.01 -20.62
C LEU A 180 -9.62 -5.53 -20.37
N ARG A 181 -10.30 -6.30 -21.24
CA ARG A 181 -10.37 -7.75 -21.11
C ARG A 181 -8.99 -8.39 -21.27
N ASP A 182 -8.22 -7.92 -22.26
CA ASP A 182 -6.92 -8.48 -22.57
C ASP A 182 -5.92 -8.15 -21.44
N GLY A 183 -5.94 -6.91 -20.92
CA GLY A 183 -5.15 -6.50 -19.75
C GLY A 183 -5.50 -7.27 -18.47
N LEU A 184 -6.80 -7.40 -18.15
CA LEU A 184 -7.24 -8.22 -17.00
C LEU A 184 -6.85 -9.69 -17.15
N SER A 185 -6.93 -10.24 -18.37
CA SER A 185 -6.51 -11.63 -18.63
C SER A 185 -5.01 -11.81 -18.42
N GLU A 186 -4.19 -10.86 -18.87
CA GLU A 186 -2.73 -10.90 -18.68
C GLU A 186 -2.37 -10.79 -17.20
N GLU A 187 -2.96 -9.84 -16.46
CA GLU A 187 -2.72 -9.67 -15.03
C GLU A 187 -3.11 -10.93 -14.22
N ILE A 188 -4.28 -11.52 -14.51
CA ILE A 188 -4.72 -12.77 -13.87
C ILE A 188 -3.77 -13.92 -14.18
N GLN A 189 -3.30 -14.04 -15.42
CA GLN A 189 -2.33 -15.06 -15.82
C GLN A 189 -0.99 -14.90 -15.10
N LEU A 190 -0.49 -13.67 -15.00
CA LEU A 190 0.76 -13.37 -14.29
C LEU A 190 0.66 -13.69 -12.79
N VAL A 191 -0.44 -13.32 -12.15
CA VAL A 191 -0.70 -13.68 -10.75
C VAL A 191 -0.76 -15.20 -10.59
N HIS A 192 -1.44 -15.92 -11.48
CA HIS A 192 -1.52 -17.38 -11.43
C HIS A 192 -0.15 -18.04 -11.58
N LEU A 193 0.66 -17.59 -12.55
CA LEU A 193 2.01 -18.10 -12.77
C LEU A 193 2.93 -17.86 -11.57
N GLU A 194 2.87 -16.67 -10.96
CA GLU A 194 3.68 -16.37 -9.79
C GLU A 194 3.26 -17.21 -8.58
N VAL A 195 1.96 -17.45 -8.37
CA VAL A 195 1.47 -18.36 -7.32
C VAL A 195 1.97 -19.79 -7.55
N LEU A 196 1.95 -20.29 -8.79
CA LEU A 196 2.49 -21.61 -9.12
C LEU A 196 4.00 -21.69 -8.87
N ARG A 197 4.75 -20.66 -9.29
CA ARG A 197 6.20 -20.58 -9.07
C ARG A 197 6.54 -20.65 -7.59
N GLN A 198 5.78 -19.95 -6.75
CA GLN A 198 5.95 -19.96 -5.30
C GLN A 198 5.57 -21.28 -4.66
N HIS A 199 4.46 -21.89 -5.09
CA HIS A 199 4.08 -23.22 -4.62
C HIS A 199 5.21 -24.23 -4.92
N GLN A 200 5.78 -24.16 -6.11
CA GLN A 200 6.88 -25.03 -6.50
C GLN A 200 8.15 -24.77 -5.70
N ALA A 201 8.49 -23.50 -5.43
CA ALA A 201 9.62 -23.15 -4.55
C ALA A 201 9.43 -23.71 -3.13
N GLN A 202 8.23 -23.56 -2.55
CA GLN A 202 7.91 -24.15 -1.24
C GLN A 202 8.01 -25.67 -1.23
N GLN A 203 7.51 -26.34 -2.27
CA GLN A 203 7.64 -27.81 -2.39
C GLN A 203 9.11 -28.22 -2.46
N THR A 204 9.97 -27.48 -3.16
CA THR A 204 11.40 -27.79 -3.24
C THR A 204 12.12 -27.60 -1.90
N GLU A 205 11.79 -26.54 -1.14
CA GLU A 205 12.36 -26.30 0.19
C GLU A 205 11.91 -27.37 1.19
N VAL A 206 10.61 -27.72 1.20
CA VAL A 206 10.06 -28.78 2.05
C VAL A 206 10.70 -30.12 1.71
N ALA A 207 10.88 -30.44 0.42
CA ALA A 207 11.54 -31.66 -0.01
C ALA A 207 13.01 -31.72 0.42
N ALA A 208 13.74 -30.61 0.32
CA ALA A 208 15.13 -30.50 0.76
C ALA A 208 15.26 -30.70 2.27
N ALA A 209 14.44 -30.00 3.07
CA ALA A 209 14.42 -30.15 4.53
C ALA A 209 14.05 -31.58 4.95
N MET A 210 13.08 -32.20 4.27
CA MET A 210 12.69 -33.58 4.54
C MET A 210 13.81 -34.57 4.20
N HIS A 211 14.62 -34.29 3.17
CA HIS A 211 15.79 -35.10 2.83
C HIS A 211 16.87 -35.00 3.92
N GLU A 212 17.18 -33.79 4.40
CA GLU A 212 18.13 -33.59 5.49
C GLU A 212 17.71 -34.33 6.78
N ILE A 213 16.44 -34.23 7.16
CA ILE A 213 15.90 -34.94 8.33
C ILE A 213 16.04 -36.45 8.16
N LYS A 214 15.79 -37.01 6.96
CA LYS A 214 15.97 -38.44 6.71
C LYS A 214 17.42 -38.88 6.89
N VAL A 215 18.38 -38.10 6.39
CA VAL A 215 19.81 -38.38 6.53
C VAL A 215 20.23 -38.34 8.01
N GLN A 216 19.80 -37.31 8.74
CA GLN A 216 20.06 -37.21 10.18
C GLN A 216 19.45 -38.37 10.96
N MET A 217 18.23 -38.78 10.63
CA MET A 217 17.55 -39.91 11.28
C MET A 217 18.27 -41.23 11.02
N ALA A 218 18.76 -41.47 9.80
CA ALA A 218 19.55 -42.65 9.47
C ALA A 218 20.87 -42.68 10.25
N HIS A 219 21.55 -41.53 10.37
CA HIS A 219 22.77 -41.41 11.17
C HIS A 219 22.52 -41.69 12.65
N LEU A 220 21.46 -41.12 13.24
CA LEU A 220 21.10 -41.36 14.64
C LEU A 220 20.74 -42.82 14.93
N LEU A 221 20.05 -43.49 14.00
CA LEU A 221 19.74 -44.91 14.13
C LEU A 221 21.00 -45.77 14.11
N ALA A 222 21.92 -45.53 13.17
CA ALA A 222 23.19 -46.24 13.11
C ALA A 222 24.03 -46.06 14.38
N GLU A 223 24.07 -44.84 14.94
CA GLU A 223 24.78 -44.57 16.19
C GLU A 223 24.10 -45.26 17.39
N ASN A 224 22.76 -45.32 17.42
CA ASN A 224 22.04 -46.03 18.48
C ASN A 224 22.35 -47.54 18.46
N ASP A 225 22.36 -48.15 17.27
CA ASP A 225 22.69 -49.56 17.10
C ASP A 225 24.14 -49.85 17.53
N ARG A 226 25.08 -48.97 17.18
CA ARG A 226 26.47 -49.05 17.63
C ARG A 226 26.58 -48.98 19.16
N LEU A 227 25.92 -48.00 19.78
CA LEU A 227 25.90 -47.84 21.24
C LEU A 227 25.26 -49.04 21.95
N ARG A 228 24.24 -49.68 21.34
CA ARG A 228 23.64 -50.91 21.86
C ARG A 228 24.63 -52.06 21.84
N GLN A 229 25.34 -52.27 20.73
CA GLN A 229 26.38 -53.31 20.62
C GLN A 229 27.52 -53.09 21.64
N GLU A 230 27.95 -51.85 21.82
CA GLU A 230 28.96 -51.49 22.83
C GLU A 230 28.49 -51.83 24.25
N ASN A 231 27.25 -51.45 24.60
CA ASN A 231 26.65 -51.75 25.90
C ASN A 231 26.52 -53.27 26.16
N GLU A 232 26.15 -54.06 25.16
CA GLU A 232 26.10 -55.53 25.31
C GLU A 232 27.50 -56.13 25.52
N ARG A 233 28.51 -55.67 24.78
CA ARG A 233 29.90 -56.09 25.00
C ARG A 233 30.36 -55.77 26.42
N LEU A 234 30.10 -54.57 26.91
CA LEU A 234 30.48 -54.16 28.26
C LEU A 234 29.79 -55.00 29.33
N LYS A 235 28.52 -55.38 29.16
CA LYS A 235 27.81 -56.28 30.07
C LYS A 235 28.39 -57.69 30.17
N HIS A 236 29.14 -58.15 29.17
CA HIS A 236 29.81 -59.46 29.21
C HIS A 236 31.20 -59.41 29.86
N ILE A 237 31.75 -58.22 30.07
CA ILE A 237 33.11 -58.01 30.61
C ILE A 237 33.08 -57.78 32.14
N PHE A 238 31.97 -57.29 32.67
CA PHE A 238 31.76 -57.00 34.09
C PHE A 238 30.65 -57.86 34.68
#